data_AF-A0A2E3BUY5-F1
#
_entry.id   AF-A0A2E3BUY5-F1
#
_cell.length_a   1.000
_cell.length_b   1.000
_cell.length_c   1.000
_cell.angle_alpha   90.00
_cell.angle_beta   90.00
_cell.angle_gamma   90.00
#
_symmetry.space_group_name_H-M   'P 1'
#
loop_
_entity.id
_entity.type
_entity.pdbx_description
1 polymer ?
#
loop_
_entity_poly.entity_id
_entity_poly.type
_entity_poly.pdbx_seq_one_letter_code
_entity_poly.pdbx_strand_id
1 'polypeptide(L)'
;MTLGFKDPEIPHVKWRYILTSGKKKSKASKKPSTKVSNQLPRSRRVKVEKALEKKENPLGSLKSNKKPKTHRFARTRTKPGEMRTIRFPLLETSMGDPWPIRVTVIHGAKPGPVITLLGAVHGDELVGPIALTHLLGSSFSGFDKPLDPNSLAGTIRIVPVLNLPGYRMRSRYFPDGRDLNRESPGTETGNTTSRVANRIFQNIISGSDYVIDLHTAARGRTNLPQ
;
A
#
# COMPACT_ATOMS: atom_id res chain seq x y z
N MET A 1 21.57 18.10 62.00
CA MET A 1 20.12 17.79 61.93
C MET A 1 19.91 16.98 60.66
N THR A 2 19.66 15.69 60.83
CA THR A 2 19.50 14.68 59.78
C THR A 2 18.07 14.16 59.86
N LEU A 3 17.36 14.12 58.74
CA LEU A 3 16.11 13.39 58.48
C LEU A 3 15.85 13.64 56.97
N GLY A 4 15.76 12.70 56.04
CA GLY A 4 15.59 11.25 56.11
C GLY A 4 14.34 10.84 55.32
N PHE A 5 14.50 9.84 54.44
CA PHE A 5 13.48 9.01 53.76
C PHE A 5 12.84 9.55 52.47
N LYS A 6 12.62 8.77 51.40
CA LYS A 6 13.08 7.44 50.92
C LYS A 6 12.46 7.30 49.51
N ASP A 7 13.27 7.01 48.49
CA ASP A 7 12.80 6.51 47.20
C ASP A 7 12.37 5.03 47.32
N PRO A 8 11.28 4.59 46.67
CA PRO A 8 10.97 3.17 46.55
C PRO A 8 11.59 2.57 45.28
N GLU A 9 12.49 1.61 45.49
CA GLU A 9 13.05 0.67 44.52
C GLU A 9 11.96 -0.20 43.84
N ILE A 10 12.07 -0.40 42.52
CA ILE A 10 11.56 -1.60 41.82
C ILE A 10 12.62 -2.00 40.75
N PRO A 11 12.93 -3.30 40.57
CA PRO A 11 14.31 -3.76 40.39
C PRO A 11 14.75 -4.01 38.94
N HIS A 12 16.06 -3.89 38.75
CA HIS A 12 16.81 -4.32 37.57
C HIS A 12 16.68 -5.84 37.34
N VAL A 13 16.08 -6.23 36.23
CA VAL A 13 16.07 -7.64 35.78
C VAL A 13 17.23 -7.89 34.82
N LYS A 14 18.16 -8.72 35.29
CA LYS A 14 19.35 -9.23 34.60
C LYS A 14 18.93 -10.37 33.67
N TRP A 15 19.15 -10.25 32.35
CA TRP A 15 18.99 -11.39 31.44
C TRP A 15 20.35 -12.02 31.11
N ARG A 16 20.45 -13.31 31.39
CA ARG A 16 21.64 -14.15 31.26
C ARG A 16 21.53 -14.94 29.95
N TYR A 17 22.55 -14.86 29.10
CA TYR A 17 22.70 -15.72 27.92
C TYR A 17 22.93 -17.16 28.37
N ILE A 18 22.14 -18.10 27.83
CA ILE A 18 22.43 -19.54 27.85
C ILE A 18 22.26 -20.05 26.43
N LEU A 19 23.40 -20.41 25.81
CA LEU A 19 23.46 -21.26 24.64
C LEU A 19 23.33 -22.72 25.11
N THR A 20 22.30 -23.43 24.67
CA THR A 20 22.34 -24.89 24.56
C THR A 20 21.67 -25.35 23.27
N SER A 21 22.42 -26.18 22.55
CA SER A 21 22.08 -26.87 21.32
C SER A 21 20.96 -27.89 21.51
N GLY A 22 19.96 -27.86 20.63
CA GLY A 22 18.96 -28.92 20.53
C GLY A 22 18.04 -28.73 19.33
N LYS A 23 18.34 -29.40 18.20
CA LYS A 23 17.44 -29.47 17.04
C LYS A 23 16.14 -30.18 17.44
N LYS A 24 15.02 -29.45 17.49
CA LYS A 24 13.66 -30.01 17.41
C LYS A 24 12.95 -29.41 16.19
N LYS A 25 12.57 -30.28 15.24
CA LYS A 25 11.75 -29.94 14.07
C LYS A 25 10.36 -29.46 14.58
N SER A 26 10.09 -28.16 14.51
CA SER A 26 8.76 -27.62 14.79
C SER A 26 7.82 -27.89 13.60
N LYS A 27 6.77 -28.67 13.83
CA LYS A 27 5.66 -28.87 12.89
C LYS A 27 5.04 -27.51 12.54
N ALA A 28 4.74 -27.30 11.26
CA ALA A 28 4.12 -26.06 10.78
C ALA A 28 2.83 -25.76 11.55
N SER A 29 2.78 -24.59 12.19
CA SER A 29 1.56 -24.07 12.80
C SER A 29 0.54 -23.81 11.69
N LYS A 30 -0.61 -24.49 11.75
CA LYS A 30 -1.75 -24.20 10.88
C LYS A 30 -2.22 -22.78 11.23
N LYS A 31 -2.10 -21.86 10.27
CA LYS A 31 -2.68 -20.51 10.41
C LYS A 31 -4.17 -20.65 10.75
N PRO A 32 -4.70 -19.91 11.74
CA PRO A 32 -6.13 -19.91 11.99
C PRO A 32 -6.83 -19.36 10.74
N SER A 33 -7.72 -20.14 10.13
CA SER A 33 -8.54 -19.62 9.04
C SER A 33 -9.46 -18.54 9.61
N THR A 34 -9.39 -17.35 9.04
CA THR A 34 -10.34 -16.28 9.35
C THR A 34 -11.73 -16.82 9.06
N LYS A 35 -12.56 -17.01 10.10
CA LYS A 35 -13.94 -17.52 9.97
C LYS A 35 -14.87 -16.47 9.35
N VAL A 36 -14.60 -16.07 8.11
CA VAL A 36 -15.53 -15.28 7.28
C VAL A 36 -16.65 -16.18 6.72
N SER A 37 -16.53 -17.50 6.86
CA SER A 37 -17.43 -18.43 6.17
C SER A 37 -18.85 -18.47 6.74
N ASN A 38 -19.12 -18.00 7.96
CA ASN A 38 -20.43 -18.24 8.58
C ASN A 38 -21.62 -17.50 7.94
N GLN A 39 -21.38 -16.57 7.01
CA GLN A 39 -22.43 -15.82 6.32
C GLN A 39 -22.68 -16.24 4.86
N LEU A 40 -21.91 -17.20 4.31
CA LEU A 40 -22.13 -17.67 2.93
C LEU A 40 -23.04 -18.92 2.90
N PRO A 41 -24.05 -18.98 2.00
CA PRO A 41 -24.83 -20.20 1.74
C PRO A 41 -23.94 -21.40 1.41
N ARG A 42 -24.33 -22.62 1.82
CA ARG A 42 -23.53 -23.85 1.62
C ARG A 42 -23.07 -24.05 0.18
N SER A 43 -23.93 -23.76 -0.79
CA SER A 43 -23.63 -23.83 -2.23
C SER A 43 -22.48 -22.91 -2.65
N ARG A 44 -22.35 -21.74 -2.01
CA ARG A 44 -21.30 -20.76 -2.28
C ARG A 44 -19.99 -21.17 -1.61
N ARG A 45 -20.05 -21.74 -0.41
CA ARG A 45 -18.86 -22.29 0.30
C ARG A 45 -18.20 -23.40 -0.52
N VAL A 46 -18.97 -24.36 -1.00
CA VAL A 46 -18.45 -25.48 -1.81
C VAL A 46 -17.81 -24.98 -3.12
N LYS A 47 -18.39 -23.95 -3.75
CA LYS A 47 -17.80 -23.33 -4.95
C LYS A 47 -16.49 -22.61 -4.66
N VAL A 48 -16.41 -21.88 -3.54
CA VAL A 48 -15.20 -21.17 -3.11
C VAL A 48 -14.11 -22.17 -2.74
N GLU A 49 -14.45 -23.22 -1.99
CA GLU A 49 -13.54 -24.28 -1.57
C GLU A 49 -12.98 -25.04 -2.78
N LYS A 50 -13.84 -25.44 -3.72
CA LYS A 50 -13.43 -26.06 -4.99
C LYS A 50 -12.58 -25.13 -5.87
N ALA A 51 -12.78 -23.82 -5.79
CA ALA A 51 -11.97 -22.82 -6.49
C ALA A 51 -10.61 -22.58 -5.83
N LEU A 52 -10.54 -22.71 -4.50
CA LEU A 52 -9.30 -22.61 -3.72
C LEU A 52 -8.43 -23.86 -3.87
N GLU A 53 -9.04 -25.06 -3.89
CA GLU A 53 -8.34 -26.34 -4.11
C GLU A 53 -7.70 -26.42 -5.51
N LYS A 54 -8.31 -25.81 -6.52
CA LYS A 54 -7.80 -25.80 -7.89
C LYS A 54 -6.62 -24.86 -8.14
N LYS A 55 -6.29 -23.97 -7.20
CA LYS A 55 -5.13 -23.09 -7.32
C LYS A 55 -3.96 -23.67 -6.54
N GLU A 56 -3.18 -24.54 -7.18
CA GLU A 56 -1.75 -24.60 -6.85
C GLU A 56 -1.21 -23.17 -6.85
N ASN A 57 -0.56 -22.80 -5.75
CA ASN A 57 -0.10 -21.46 -5.39
C ASN A 57 -0.06 -20.46 -6.58
N PRO A 58 -1.09 -19.59 -6.75
CA PRO A 58 -1.14 -18.66 -7.89
C PRO A 58 0.00 -17.63 -7.86
N LEU A 59 0.70 -17.55 -6.71
CA LEU A 59 1.90 -16.78 -6.45
C LEU A 59 3.16 -17.62 -6.71
N GLY A 60 3.24 -18.33 -7.85
CA GLY A 60 4.36 -19.20 -8.24
C GLY A 60 5.70 -18.66 -7.71
N SER A 61 6.50 -19.52 -7.06
CA SER A 61 7.51 -19.10 -6.08
C SER A 61 8.23 -17.81 -6.47
N LEU A 62 7.93 -16.71 -5.77
CA LEU A 62 8.50 -15.37 -5.97
C LEU A 62 10.03 -15.29 -5.76
N LYS A 63 10.70 -16.43 -5.68
CA LYS A 63 12.15 -16.54 -5.55
C LYS A 63 12.77 -16.45 -6.94
N SER A 64 12.96 -15.21 -7.39
CA SER A 64 13.88 -14.95 -8.50
C SER A 64 15.31 -14.91 -7.99
N ASN A 65 16.23 -15.64 -8.63
CA ASN A 65 17.68 -15.53 -8.37
C ASN A 65 18.32 -14.29 -9.02
N LYS A 66 17.54 -13.42 -9.67
CA LYS A 66 18.06 -12.22 -10.32
C LYS A 66 18.34 -11.12 -9.29
N LYS A 67 19.48 -10.43 -9.43
CA LYS A 67 19.76 -9.22 -8.64
C LYS A 67 18.68 -8.15 -8.93
N PRO A 68 18.16 -7.45 -7.91
CA PRO A 68 17.18 -6.39 -8.14
C PRO A 68 17.83 -5.24 -8.90
N LYS A 69 17.16 -4.79 -9.96
CA LYS A 69 17.57 -3.64 -10.76
C LYS A 69 16.97 -2.37 -10.16
N THR A 70 17.66 -1.24 -10.32
CA THR A 70 17.14 0.08 -9.92
C THR A 70 15.74 0.33 -10.49
N HIS A 71 14.80 0.65 -9.61
CA HIS A 71 13.44 1.02 -10.00
C HIS A 71 13.40 2.44 -10.58
N ARG A 72 12.68 2.61 -11.68
CA ARG A 72 12.51 3.91 -12.35
C ARG A 72 11.06 4.33 -12.31
N PHE A 73 10.83 5.56 -11.86
CA PHE A 73 9.50 6.17 -11.81
C PHE A 73 9.62 7.68 -12.03
N ALA A 74 8.84 8.25 -12.96
CA ALA A 74 8.81 9.69 -13.25
C ALA A 74 10.21 10.34 -13.32
N ARG A 75 11.10 9.75 -14.15
CA ARG A 75 12.52 10.14 -14.32
C ARG A 75 13.42 9.99 -13.08
N THR A 76 12.86 9.59 -11.94
CA THR A 76 13.60 9.34 -10.71
C THR A 76 14.04 7.88 -10.63
N ARG A 77 15.25 7.67 -10.13
CA ARG A 77 15.81 6.35 -9.85
C ARG A 77 15.75 6.07 -8.34
N THR A 78 15.30 4.88 -7.97
CA THR A 78 15.29 4.39 -6.58
C THR A 78 16.08 3.09 -6.54
N LYS A 79 17.18 3.05 -5.78
CA LYS A 79 18.06 1.88 -5.68
C LYS A 79 17.41 0.78 -4.83
N PRO A 80 17.83 -0.49 -4.99
CA PRO A 80 17.37 -1.55 -4.07
C PRO A 80 17.73 -1.19 -2.62
N GLY A 81 16.81 -1.39 -1.68
CA GLY A 81 16.98 -0.98 -0.29
C GLY A 81 16.71 0.51 -0.03
N GLU A 82 16.14 1.24 -1.00
CA GLU A 82 15.85 2.67 -0.88
C GLU A 82 14.33 2.95 -0.83
N MET A 83 13.97 3.96 -0.06
CA MET A 83 12.63 4.55 -0.04
C MET A 83 12.72 6.02 -0.50
N ARG A 84 11.85 6.43 -1.42
CA ARG A 84 11.87 7.79 -1.98
C ARG A 84 10.47 8.30 -2.25
N THR A 85 10.18 9.53 -1.80
CA THR A 85 8.93 10.21 -2.14
C THR A 85 9.14 11.13 -3.33
N ILE A 86 8.30 10.97 -4.35
CA ILE A 86 8.41 11.68 -5.63
C ILE A 86 7.17 12.56 -5.81
N ARG A 87 7.37 13.83 -6.15
CA ARG A 87 6.30 14.75 -6.51
C ARG A 87 5.98 14.57 -7.99
N PHE A 88 4.81 14.03 -8.30
CA PHE A 88 4.38 13.75 -9.66
C PHE A 88 3.31 14.75 -10.11
N PRO A 89 3.56 15.57 -11.16
CA PRO A 89 2.54 16.47 -11.69
C PRO A 89 1.52 15.69 -12.53
N LEU A 90 0.25 15.66 -12.07
CA LEU A 90 -0.87 15.01 -12.77
C LEU A 90 -1.42 15.84 -13.94
N LEU A 91 -1.30 17.16 -13.84
CA LEU A 91 -1.66 18.06 -14.90
C LEU A 91 -0.59 19.14 -14.96
N GLU A 92 0.00 19.28 -16.15
CA GLU A 92 0.78 20.45 -16.52
C GLU A 92 -0.16 21.36 -17.28
N THR A 93 -0.35 22.57 -16.78
CA THR A 93 -1.15 23.62 -17.42
C THR A 93 -0.24 24.82 -17.65
N SER A 94 -0.40 25.47 -18.79
CA SER A 94 0.34 26.69 -19.14
C SER A 94 -0.16 27.93 -18.40
N MET A 95 -1.38 27.89 -17.85
CA MET A 95 -2.10 29.04 -17.30
C MET A 95 -2.70 28.76 -15.90
N GLY A 96 -2.26 27.73 -15.19
CA GLY A 96 -2.79 27.41 -13.87
C GLY A 96 -1.82 26.68 -12.94
N ASP A 97 -2.28 26.39 -11.72
CA ASP A 97 -1.47 25.66 -10.75
C ASP A 97 -1.30 24.19 -11.15
N PRO A 98 -0.09 23.62 -11.05
CA PRO A 98 0.10 22.20 -11.24
C PRO A 98 -0.66 21.44 -10.15
N TRP A 99 -1.07 20.20 -10.46
CA TRP A 99 -1.65 19.28 -9.48
C TRP A 99 -0.64 18.20 -9.10
N PRO A 100 0.27 18.48 -8.15
CA PRO A 100 1.29 17.54 -7.71
C PRO A 100 0.73 16.52 -6.73
N ILE A 101 0.74 15.25 -7.10
CA ILE A 101 0.53 14.16 -6.13
C ILE A 101 1.86 13.67 -5.58
N ARG A 102 1.82 12.99 -4.44
CA ARG A 102 2.97 12.31 -3.86
C ARG A 102 2.89 10.83 -4.18
N VAL A 103 3.97 10.31 -4.76
CA VAL A 103 4.16 8.88 -5.00
C VAL A 103 5.37 8.44 -4.20
N THR A 104 5.15 7.65 -3.16
CA THR A 104 6.25 7.09 -2.38
C THR A 104 6.61 5.71 -2.92
N VAL A 105 7.85 5.55 -3.34
CA VAL A 105 8.40 4.30 -3.83
C VAL A 105 9.23 3.67 -2.72
N ILE A 106 8.87 2.46 -2.32
CA ILE A 106 9.64 1.61 -1.40
C ILE A 106 10.18 0.46 -2.26
N HIS A 107 11.49 0.45 -2.52
CA HIS A 107 12.09 -0.54 -3.40
C HIS A 107 12.93 -1.54 -2.60
N GLY A 108 12.48 -2.79 -2.60
CA GLY A 108 13.07 -3.89 -1.86
C GLY A 108 14.48 -4.25 -2.34
N ALA A 109 15.31 -4.72 -1.41
CA ALA A 109 16.64 -5.25 -1.69
C ALA A 109 16.62 -6.64 -2.37
N LYS A 110 15.43 -7.26 -2.49
CA LYS A 110 15.22 -8.54 -3.18
C LYS A 110 14.32 -8.33 -4.41
N PRO A 111 14.53 -9.10 -5.50
CA PRO A 111 13.64 -9.05 -6.66
C PRO A 111 12.22 -9.47 -6.28
N GLY A 112 11.23 -8.90 -6.96
CA GLY A 112 9.81 -9.19 -6.73
C GLY A 112 8.91 -8.28 -7.57
N PRO A 113 7.59 -8.35 -7.36
CA PRO A 113 6.60 -7.66 -8.16
C PRO A 113 6.54 -6.17 -7.80
N VAL A 114 5.97 -5.37 -8.69
CA VAL A 114 5.62 -3.98 -8.47
C VAL A 114 4.15 -3.90 -8.09
N ILE A 115 3.87 -3.45 -6.87
CA ILE A 115 2.52 -3.25 -6.35
C ILE A 115 2.29 -1.74 -6.23
N THR A 116 1.17 -1.25 -6.76
CA THR A 116 0.76 0.15 -6.61
C THR A 116 -0.48 0.24 -5.73
N LEU A 117 -0.41 1.04 -4.67
CA LEU A 117 -1.50 1.33 -3.75
C LEU A 117 -2.04 2.73 -4.04
N LEU A 118 -3.34 2.84 -4.28
CA LEU A 118 -4.04 4.08 -4.59
C LEU A 118 -5.05 4.42 -3.50
N GLY A 119 -5.18 5.71 -3.21
CA GLY A 119 -6.19 6.26 -2.31
C GLY A 119 -6.75 7.57 -2.86
N ALA A 120 -7.97 7.88 -2.42
CA ALA A 120 -8.76 9.02 -2.88
C ALA A 120 -8.74 9.19 -4.41
N VAL A 121 -9.12 8.15 -5.15
CA VAL A 121 -9.56 8.32 -6.54
C VAL A 121 -10.82 9.20 -6.58
N HIS A 122 -11.70 9.02 -5.61
CA HIS A 122 -12.72 10.00 -5.24
C HIS A 122 -12.23 10.83 -4.05
N GLY A 123 -12.41 12.15 -4.11
CA GLY A 123 -11.87 13.06 -3.10
C GLY A 123 -12.61 13.07 -1.76
N ASP A 124 -13.83 12.53 -1.71
CA ASP A 124 -14.64 12.41 -0.49
C ASP A 124 -14.37 11.11 0.30
N GLU A 125 -13.49 10.24 -0.18
CA GLU A 125 -13.15 8.96 0.44
C GLU A 125 -11.86 9.06 1.29
N LEU A 126 -12.01 9.42 2.56
CA LEU A 126 -10.88 9.78 3.43
C LEU A 126 -10.11 8.60 4.02
N VAL A 127 -10.73 7.42 4.13
CA VAL A 127 -10.13 6.27 4.83
C VAL A 127 -8.92 5.72 4.09
N GLY A 128 -8.98 5.59 2.75
CA GLY A 128 -7.86 5.14 1.93
C GLY A 128 -6.61 6.01 2.12
N PRO A 129 -6.69 7.34 1.92
CA PRO A 129 -5.59 8.27 2.20
C PRO A 129 -5.02 8.18 3.60
N ILE A 130 -5.86 8.05 4.63
CA ILE A 130 -5.41 7.92 6.03
C ILE A 130 -4.64 6.61 6.22
N ALA A 131 -5.17 5.48 5.72
CA ALA A 131 -4.51 4.19 5.81
C ALA A 131 -3.16 4.19 5.09
N LEU A 132 -3.10 4.72 3.88
CA LEU A 132 -1.86 4.81 3.10
C LEU A 132 -0.84 5.75 3.74
N THR A 133 -1.28 6.87 4.32
CA THR A 133 -0.40 7.76 5.08
C THR A 133 0.12 7.09 6.35
N HIS A 134 -0.70 6.27 7.01
CA HIS A 134 -0.29 5.50 8.19
C HIS A 134 0.74 4.41 7.83
N LEU A 135 0.59 3.73 6.69
CA LEU A 135 1.61 2.81 6.16
C LEU A 135 2.95 3.51 5.93
N LEU A 136 2.93 4.77 5.51
CA LEU A 136 4.14 5.59 5.33
C LEU A 136 4.72 6.12 6.65
N GLY A 137 4.03 5.97 7.78
CA GLY A 137 4.49 6.40 9.09
C GLY A 137 5.59 5.51 9.67
N SER A 138 6.25 6.01 10.72
CA SER A 138 7.40 5.35 11.38
C SER A 138 7.09 3.98 12.00
N SER A 139 5.81 3.67 12.24
CA SER A 139 5.38 2.37 12.75
C SER A 139 5.44 1.27 11.69
N PHE A 140 5.31 1.62 10.41
CA PHE A 140 5.21 0.66 9.31
C PHE A 140 6.38 0.76 8.34
N SER A 141 6.88 1.97 8.08
CA SER A 141 7.97 2.25 7.13
C SER A 141 9.25 2.67 7.86
N GLY A 142 10.39 2.16 7.41
CA GLY A 142 11.72 2.47 7.97
C GLY A 142 12.53 1.22 8.28
N PHE A 143 13.70 1.43 8.90
CA PHE A 143 14.60 0.34 9.29
C PHE A 143 13.94 -0.57 10.33
N ASP A 144 14.01 -1.89 10.12
CA ASP A 144 13.44 -2.92 11.00
C ASP A 144 11.91 -2.78 11.19
N LYS A 145 11.21 -2.25 10.18
CA LYS A 145 9.75 -2.12 10.13
C LYS A 145 9.14 -3.05 9.08
N PRO A 146 7.82 -3.29 9.11
CA PRO A 146 7.15 -4.14 8.11
C PRO A 146 7.44 -3.77 6.64
N LEU A 147 7.63 -2.48 6.35
CA LEU A 147 7.97 -1.96 5.02
C LEU A 147 9.44 -1.52 4.92
N ASP A 148 10.35 -2.15 5.65
CA ASP A 148 11.80 -1.93 5.50
C ASP A 148 12.28 -2.32 4.10
N PRO A 149 12.80 -1.38 3.29
CA PRO A 149 13.36 -1.68 1.97
C PRO A 149 14.43 -2.78 1.98
N ASN A 150 15.19 -2.95 3.07
CA ASN A 150 16.26 -3.97 3.14
C ASN A 150 15.71 -5.39 3.28
N SER A 151 14.50 -5.55 3.83
CA SER A 151 13.88 -6.85 4.04
C SER A 151 12.89 -7.23 2.92
N LEU A 152 12.29 -6.22 2.28
CA LEU A 152 11.24 -6.32 1.26
C LEU A 152 11.73 -6.98 -0.05
N ALA A 153 10.81 -7.68 -0.72
CA ALA A 153 10.97 -8.21 -2.07
C ALA A 153 10.03 -7.50 -3.06
N GLY A 154 10.58 -6.95 -4.13
CA GLY A 154 9.83 -6.18 -5.13
C GLY A 154 9.77 -4.68 -4.83
N THR A 155 8.73 -4.02 -5.33
CA THR A 155 8.55 -2.58 -5.19
C THR A 155 7.13 -2.27 -4.79
N ILE A 156 6.95 -1.36 -3.82
CA ILE A 156 5.64 -0.81 -3.48
C ILE A 156 5.63 0.67 -3.88
N ARG A 157 4.62 1.09 -4.65
CA ARG A 157 4.33 2.49 -4.93
C ARG A 157 3.08 2.86 -4.13
N ILE A 158 3.14 3.92 -3.33
CA ILE A 158 2.03 4.36 -2.49
C ILE A 158 1.63 5.78 -2.92
N VAL A 159 0.36 5.93 -3.31
CA VAL A 159 -0.24 7.21 -3.70
C VAL A 159 -1.43 7.48 -2.79
N PRO A 160 -1.23 8.18 -1.65
CA PRO A 160 -2.31 8.39 -0.68
C PRO A 160 -3.49 9.18 -1.24
N VAL A 161 -3.23 10.17 -2.10
CA VAL A 161 -4.25 11.04 -2.69
C VAL A 161 -4.01 11.16 -4.19
N LEU A 162 -4.89 10.55 -4.99
CA LEU A 162 -4.83 10.60 -6.45
C LEU A 162 -5.61 11.80 -7.00
N ASN A 163 -6.88 11.96 -6.60
CA ASN A 163 -7.71 13.12 -6.94
C ASN A 163 -7.47 14.27 -5.94
N LEU A 164 -6.31 14.92 -6.06
CA LEU A 164 -5.95 16.05 -5.20
C LEU A 164 -6.99 17.20 -5.18
N PRO A 165 -7.51 17.71 -6.32
CA PRO A 165 -8.49 18.79 -6.29
C PRO A 165 -9.80 18.35 -5.65
N GLY A 166 -10.32 17.17 -5.97
CA GLY A 166 -11.50 16.61 -5.33
C GLY A 166 -11.29 16.42 -3.83
N TYR A 167 -10.11 15.94 -3.42
CA TYR A 167 -9.78 15.72 -2.01
C TYR A 167 -9.81 17.02 -1.19
N ARG A 168 -9.25 18.12 -1.74
CA ARG A 168 -9.32 19.45 -1.12
C ARG A 168 -10.76 19.95 -0.96
N MET A 169 -11.61 19.67 -1.95
CA MET A 169 -13.02 20.08 -1.94
C MET A 169 -13.95 19.08 -1.23
N ARG A 170 -13.42 17.94 -0.73
CA ARG A 170 -14.20 16.80 -0.24
C ARG A 170 -15.29 16.39 -1.24
N SER A 171 -14.92 16.36 -2.52
CA SER A 171 -15.80 16.04 -3.64
C SER A 171 -15.37 14.73 -4.29
N ARG A 172 -16.36 13.92 -4.65
CA ARG A 172 -16.16 12.74 -5.49
C ARG A 172 -15.52 13.08 -6.84
N TYR A 173 -15.97 14.19 -7.41
CA TYR A 173 -15.68 14.59 -8.78
C TYR A 173 -14.40 15.43 -8.90
N PHE A 174 -13.88 15.49 -10.11
CA PHE A 174 -12.86 16.46 -10.50
C PHE A 174 -13.47 17.87 -10.68
N PRO A 175 -12.65 18.94 -10.78
CA PRO A 175 -13.16 20.30 -10.95
C PRO A 175 -14.05 20.54 -12.18
N ASP A 176 -13.92 19.71 -13.22
CA ASP A 176 -14.79 19.76 -14.42
C ASP A 176 -16.09 18.93 -14.26
N GLY A 177 -16.39 18.47 -13.04
CA GLY A 177 -17.60 17.73 -12.70
C GLY A 177 -17.59 16.24 -13.08
N ARG A 178 -16.47 15.72 -13.60
CA ARG A 178 -16.37 14.33 -14.06
C ARG A 178 -15.85 13.39 -12.99
N ASP A 179 -16.22 12.12 -13.10
CA ASP A 179 -15.74 11.04 -12.23
C ASP A 179 -14.46 10.44 -12.82
N LEU A 180 -13.33 10.61 -12.12
CA LEU A 180 -12.02 10.11 -12.55
C LEU A 180 -12.01 8.59 -12.76
N ASN A 181 -12.76 7.84 -11.96
CA ASN A 181 -12.84 6.38 -12.05
C ASN A 181 -13.74 5.90 -13.22
N ARG A 182 -14.33 6.82 -13.98
CA ARG A 182 -15.11 6.53 -15.20
C ARG A 182 -14.39 6.97 -16.47
N GLU A 183 -13.28 7.68 -16.33
CA GLU A 183 -12.50 8.22 -17.44
C GLU A 183 -11.26 7.37 -17.73
N SER A 184 -11.03 6.25 -17.04
CA SER A 184 -9.90 5.34 -17.29
C SER A 184 -10.11 4.50 -18.58
N PRO A 185 -9.09 4.30 -19.44
CA PRO A 185 -7.70 4.74 -19.29
C PRO A 185 -7.46 6.19 -19.71
N GLY A 186 -8.46 6.89 -20.24
CA GLY A 186 -8.39 8.30 -20.61
C GLY A 186 -7.69 8.57 -21.94
N THR A 187 -7.75 9.81 -22.42
CA THR A 187 -7.12 10.22 -23.69
C THR A 187 -6.29 11.50 -23.54
N GLU A 188 -5.22 11.63 -24.33
CA GLU A 188 -4.34 12.81 -24.31
C GLU A 188 -5.01 14.09 -24.84
N THR A 189 -6.01 13.94 -25.71
CA THR A 189 -6.76 15.04 -26.34
C THR A 189 -8.16 15.25 -25.75
N GLY A 190 -8.51 14.48 -24.71
CA GLY A 190 -9.81 14.56 -24.06
C GLY A 190 -9.98 15.78 -23.17
N ASN A 191 -11.08 15.77 -22.40
CA ASN A 191 -11.31 16.74 -21.33
C ASN A 191 -10.22 16.66 -20.25
N THR A 192 -10.22 17.62 -19.31
CA THR A 192 -9.23 17.70 -18.24
C THR A 192 -9.13 16.41 -17.44
N THR A 193 -10.25 15.83 -16.98
CA THR A 193 -10.25 14.58 -16.23
C THR A 193 -9.74 13.39 -17.06
N SER A 194 -10.12 13.30 -18.33
CA SER A 194 -9.65 12.24 -19.24
C SER A 194 -8.14 12.29 -19.48
N ARG A 195 -7.59 13.50 -19.65
CA ARG A 195 -6.14 13.72 -19.76
C ARG A 195 -5.39 13.33 -18.49
N VAL A 196 -5.96 13.64 -17.33
CA VAL A 196 -5.40 13.21 -16.04
C VAL A 196 -5.47 11.68 -15.91
N ALA A 197 -6.60 11.06 -16.25
CA ALA A 197 -6.77 9.61 -16.25
C ALA A 197 -5.73 8.92 -17.14
N ASN A 198 -5.49 9.46 -18.34
CA ASN A 198 -4.44 9.00 -19.26
C ASN A 198 -3.06 9.06 -18.63
N ARG A 199 -2.71 10.20 -18.03
CA ARG A 199 -1.40 10.35 -17.40
C ARG A 199 -1.22 9.41 -16.20
N ILE A 200 -2.27 9.19 -15.40
CA ILE A 200 -2.28 8.20 -14.30
C ILE A 200 -2.06 6.80 -14.87
N PHE A 201 -2.83 6.42 -15.88
CA PHE A 201 -2.77 5.09 -16.45
C PHE A 201 -1.36 4.79 -16.97
N GLN A 202 -0.83 5.65 -17.83
CA GLN A 202 0.48 5.46 -18.45
C GLN A 202 1.64 5.49 -17.45
N ASN A 203 1.62 6.41 -16.47
CA ASN A 203 2.80 6.65 -15.63
C ASN A 203 2.76 5.94 -14.28
N ILE A 204 1.57 5.66 -13.76
CA ILE A 204 1.38 5.10 -12.41
C ILE A 204 0.94 3.63 -12.49
N ILE A 205 -0.04 3.33 -13.35
CA ILE A 205 -0.68 2.00 -13.42
C ILE A 205 0.12 1.03 -14.30
N SER A 206 0.41 1.37 -15.56
CA SER A 206 0.94 0.46 -16.59
C SER A 206 2.25 -0.26 -16.24
N GLY A 207 3.02 0.25 -15.29
CA GLY A 207 4.26 -0.36 -14.82
C GLY A 207 4.12 -1.17 -13.52
N SER A 208 2.91 -1.62 -13.17
CA SER A 208 2.61 -2.38 -11.95
C SER A 208 2.15 -3.79 -12.31
N ASP A 209 2.56 -4.79 -11.55
CA ASP A 209 2.02 -6.15 -11.65
C ASP A 209 0.64 -6.23 -10.97
N TYR A 210 0.46 -5.45 -9.90
CA TYR A 210 -0.79 -5.36 -9.16
C TYR A 210 -1.11 -3.92 -8.80
N VAL A 211 -2.41 -3.60 -8.83
CA VAL A 211 -2.94 -2.32 -8.34
C VAL A 211 -3.98 -2.62 -7.27
N ILE A 212 -3.86 -1.97 -6.12
CA ILE A 212 -4.82 -2.02 -5.03
C ILE A 212 -5.34 -0.60 -4.82
N ASP A 213 -6.63 -0.41 -5.06
CA ASP A 213 -7.29 0.88 -4.89
C ASP A 213 -8.23 0.85 -3.69
N LEU A 214 -7.99 1.73 -2.72
CA LEU A 214 -8.71 1.77 -1.45
C LEU A 214 -9.92 2.70 -1.55
N HIS A 215 -11.07 2.10 -1.83
CA HIS A 215 -12.35 2.80 -1.90
C HIS A 215 -13.19 2.66 -0.63
N THR A 216 -13.94 3.71 -0.29
CA THR A 216 -15.01 3.65 0.71
C THR A 216 -16.38 3.93 0.13
N ALA A 217 -17.43 3.62 0.88
CA ALA A 217 -18.78 3.97 0.46
C ALA A 217 -18.90 5.48 0.32
N ALA A 218 -19.58 5.93 -0.74
CA ALA A 218 -19.94 7.32 -0.91
C ALA A 218 -20.77 7.81 0.30
N ARG A 219 -20.74 9.11 0.57
CA ARG A 219 -21.50 9.74 1.65
C ARG A 219 -22.97 9.27 1.66
N GLY A 220 -23.44 8.79 2.82
CA GLY A 220 -24.80 8.28 3.00
C GLY A 220 -25.00 6.81 2.59
N ARG A 221 -23.93 6.10 2.19
CA ARG A 221 -23.95 4.65 1.94
C ARG A 221 -23.02 3.95 2.92
N THR A 222 -23.35 2.72 3.28
CA THR A 222 -22.52 1.88 4.16
C THR A 222 -21.95 0.73 3.33
N ASN A 223 -20.63 0.62 3.27
CA ASN A 223 -19.97 -0.60 2.83
C ASN A 223 -19.75 -1.45 4.07
N LEU A 224 -20.47 -2.57 4.17
CA LEU A 224 -20.15 -3.58 5.17
C LEU A 224 -18.86 -4.29 4.74
N PRO A 225 -17.88 -4.51 5.64
CA PRO A 225 -16.71 -5.31 5.32
C PRO A 225 -17.19 -6.73 4.92
N GLN A 226 -16.86 -7.15 3.70
CA GLN A 226 -17.19 -8.47 3.17
C GLN A 226 -16.04 -9.47 3.38
#